data_AF-A0A399QT12-F1
#
_entry.id   AF-A0A399QT12-F1
#
_cell.length_a   1.000
_cell.length_b   1.000
_cell.length_c   1.000
_cell.angle_alpha   90.00
_cell.angle_beta   90.00
_cell.angle_gamma   90.00
#
_symmetry.space_group_name_H-M   'P 1'
#
loop_
_entity.id
_entity.type
_entity.pdbx_description
1 polymer ?
#
loop_
_entity_poly.entity_id
_entity_poly.type
_entity_poly.pdbx_seq_one_letter_code
_entity_poly.pdbx_strand_id
1 'polypeptide(L)'
;MQEKSSADEGRAYWQATIRLTIGLLVIWFAVSFGAGILLRDFLDQWSLGGAPLGFWFAQQGAIYVFVVLIFVYCWAMRRIEKKHGVRA
;
A
#
# COMPACT_ATOMS: atom_id res chain seq x y z
N MET A 1 -33.37 21.81 -4.32
CA MET A 1 -33.13 20.36 -4.16
C MET A 1 -32.23 19.95 -5.32
N GLN A 2 -30.91 19.86 -5.11
CA GLN A 2 -29.99 19.54 -6.21
C GLN A 2 -30.04 18.03 -6.47
N GLU A 3 -30.56 17.66 -7.63
CA GLU A 3 -30.53 16.31 -8.18
C GLU A 3 -29.07 16.00 -8.56
N LYS A 4 -28.33 15.34 -7.66
CA LYS A 4 -26.97 14.86 -7.96
C LYS A 4 -27.10 13.75 -9.00
N SER A 5 -26.72 14.06 -10.23
CA SER A 5 -26.68 13.12 -11.34
C SER A 5 -25.82 11.91 -10.96
N SER A 6 -26.25 10.70 -11.35
CA SER A 6 -25.54 9.42 -11.15
C SER A 6 -24.07 9.45 -11.62
N ALA A 7 -23.74 10.38 -12.52
CA ALA A 7 -22.38 10.64 -12.99
C ALA A 7 -21.45 11.26 -11.92
N ASP A 8 -21.97 12.07 -11.00
CA ASP A 8 -21.17 12.71 -9.94
C ASP A 8 -20.78 11.72 -8.83
N GLU A 9 -21.66 10.76 -8.51
CA GLU A 9 -21.34 9.69 -7.55
C GLU A 9 -20.28 8.74 -8.12
N GLY A 10 -20.38 8.38 -9.40
CA GLY A 10 -19.37 7.56 -10.08
C GLY A 10 -17.99 8.24 -10.16
N ARG A 11 -17.95 9.56 -10.36
CA ARG A 11 -16.69 10.34 -10.35
C ARG A 11 -16.05 10.41 -8.98
N ALA A 12 -16.85 10.58 -7.92
CA ALA A 12 -16.34 10.60 -6.54
C ALA A 12 -15.73 9.25 -6.16
N TYR A 13 -16.37 8.14 -6.53
CA TYR A 13 -15.84 6.79 -6.32
C TYR A 13 -14.53 6.57 -7.09
N TRP A 14 -14.48 6.95 -8.36
CA TRP A 14 -13.28 6.82 -9.20
C TRP A 14 -12.09 7.61 -8.64
N GLN A 15 -12.31 8.86 -8.22
CA GLN A 15 -11.28 9.68 -7.58
C GLN A 15 -10.79 9.07 -6.26
N ALA A 16 -11.69 8.48 -5.48
CA ALA A 16 -11.36 7.84 -4.22
C ALA A 16 -10.46 6.60 -4.42
N THR A 17 -10.78 5.77 -5.42
CA THR A 17 -9.97 4.61 -5.82
C THR A 17 -8.61 5.04 -6.38
N ILE A 18 -8.55 6.05 -7.25
CA ILE A 18 -7.26 6.59 -7.74
C ILE A 18 -6.41 7.10 -6.58
N ARG A 19 -7.00 7.78 -5.60
CA ARG A 19 -6.25 8.28 -4.43
C ARG A 19 -5.69 7.14 -3.57
N LEU A 20 -6.40 6.00 -3.48
CA LEU A 20 -5.84 4.79 -2.87
C LEU A 20 -4.68 4.23 -3.67
N THR A 21 -4.85 4.09 -4.99
CA THR A 21 -3.81 3.55 -5.88
C THR A 21 -2.54 4.39 -5.82
N ILE A 22 -2.66 5.73 -5.85
CA ILE A 22 -1.51 6.63 -5.68
C ILE A 22 -0.88 6.46 -4.30
N GLY A 23 -1.68 6.36 -3.23
CA GLY A 23 -1.17 6.09 -1.88
C GLY A 23 -0.40 4.77 -1.80
N LEU A 24 -0.92 3.73 -2.46
CA LEU A 24 -0.26 2.43 -2.56
C LEU A 24 1.05 2.52 -3.34
N LEU A 25 1.09 3.27 -4.44
CA LEU A 25 2.32 3.50 -5.21
C LEU A 25 3.38 4.25 -4.38
N VAL A 26 2.97 5.26 -3.61
CA VAL A 26 3.89 6.00 -2.74
C VAL A 26 4.44 5.10 -1.64
N ILE A 27 3.59 4.27 -1.00
CA ILE A 27 4.04 3.30 0.01
C ILE A 27 4.94 2.25 -0.63
N TRP A 28 4.56 1.71 -1.78
CA TRP A 28 5.36 0.76 -2.53
C TRP A 28 6.74 1.35 -2.84
N PHE A 29 6.80 2.57 -3.36
CA PHE A 29 8.05 3.29 -3.63
C PHE A 29 8.85 3.52 -2.35
N ALA A 30 8.21 4.00 -1.28
CA ALA A 30 8.86 4.23 0.01
C ALA A 30 9.41 2.94 0.63
N VAL A 31 8.74 1.80 0.45
CA VAL A 31 9.23 0.52 0.98
C VAL A 31 10.30 -0.06 0.06
N SER A 32 10.11 -0.10 -1.25
CA SER A 32 11.14 -0.56 -2.20
C SER A 32 12.42 0.25 -2.11
N PHE A 33 12.31 1.58 -1.96
CA PHE A 33 13.46 2.49 -1.89
C PHE A 33 13.97 2.66 -0.45
N GLY A 34 13.07 2.86 0.52
CA GLY A 34 13.42 3.09 1.92
C GLY A 34 13.83 1.82 2.67
N ALA A 35 13.12 0.71 2.49
CA ALA A 35 13.52 -0.56 3.10
C ALA A 35 14.69 -1.23 2.34
N GLY A 36 14.77 -1.04 1.03
CA GLY A 36 15.81 -1.64 0.20
C GLY A 36 17.17 -0.93 0.25
N ILE A 37 17.20 0.41 0.40
CA ILE A 37 18.44 1.21 0.33
C ILE A 37 18.75 1.86 1.69
N LEU A 38 17.80 2.56 2.30
CA LEU A 38 18.02 3.33 3.54
C LEU A 38 18.14 2.44 4.79
N LEU A 39 17.32 1.40 4.88
CA LEU A 39 17.36 0.45 6.00
C LEU A 39 18.38 -0.67 5.78
N ARG A 40 19.00 -0.80 4.60
CA ARG A 40 20.03 -1.83 4.33
C ARG A 40 21.18 -1.72 5.34
N ASP A 41 21.73 -0.52 5.53
CA ASP A 41 22.87 -0.30 6.43
C ASP A 41 22.50 -0.49 7.92
N PHE A 42 21.24 -0.24 8.29
CA PHE A 42 20.75 -0.46 9.66
C PHE A 42 20.42 -1.94 9.93
N LEU A 43 19.86 -2.63 8.93
CA LEU A 43 19.53 -4.04 8.98
C LEU A 43 20.77 -4.93 8.92
N ASP A 44 21.81 -4.56 8.18
CA ASP A 44 23.07 -5.31 8.13
C ASP A 44 23.83 -5.35 9.48
N GLN A 45 23.45 -4.54 10.46
CA GLN A 45 23.92 -4.68 11.84
C GLN A 45 23.36 -5.93 12.54
N TRP A 46 22.27 -6.50 12.02
CA TRP A 46 21.57 -7.65 12.57
C TRP A 46 21.67 -8.82 11.59
N SER A 47 22.56 -9.77 11.86
CA SER A 47 22.68 -10.98 11.05
C SER A 47 21.68 -12.04 11.51
N LEU A 48 20.70 -12.37 10.66
CA LEU A 48 19.80 -13.51 10.90
C LEU A 48 20.42 -14.76 10.28
N GLY A 49 20.93 -15.66 11.13
CA GLY A 49 21.45 -16.96 10.70
C GLY A 49 22.76 -16.93 9.91
N GLY A 50 23.55 -15.85 10.00
CA GLY A 50 24.85 -15.71 9.34
C GLY A 50 24.83 -14.98 7.99
N ALA A 51 23.65 -14.59 7.48
CA ALA A 51 23.51 -13.71 6.32
C ALA A 51 23.07 -12.30 6.75
N PRO A 52 23.53 -11.23 6.07
CA PRO A 52 23.09 -9.87 6.35
C PRO A 52 21.57 -9.76 6.14
N LEU A 53 20.85 -9.19 7.11
CA LEU A 53 19.40 -9.01 7.01
C LEU A 53 19.01 -8.15 5.81
N GLY A 54 19.84 -7.19 5.41
CA GLY A 54 19.64 -6.38 4.21
C GLY A 54 19.61 -7.23 2.93
N PHE A 55 20.41 -8.30 2.88
CA PHE A 55 20.43 -9.24 1.76
C PHE A 55 19.18 -10.14 1.75
N TRP A 56 18.77 -10.65 2.91
CA TRP A 56 17.53 -11.43 3.04
C TRP A 56 16.29 -10.60 2.66
N PHE A 57 16.27 -9.32 3.05
CA PHE A 57 15.17 -8.43 2.71
C PHE A 57 15.10 -8.11 1.21
N ALA A 58 16.25 -8.01 0.54
CA ALA A 58 16.31 -7.82 -0.90
C ALA A 58 15.76 -9.02 -1.69
N GLN A 59 15.92 -10.24 -1.16
CA GLN A 59 15.55 -11.46 -1.88
C GLN A 59 14.18 -12.03 -1.49
N GLN A 60 13.85 -12.03 -0.20
CA GLN A 60 12.58 -12.54 0.33
C GLN A 60 11.76 -11.46 1.05
N GLY A 61 12.33 -10.32 1.43
CA GLY A 61 11.59 -9.24 2.07
C GLY A 61 10.53 -8.60 1.16
N ALA A 62 10.78 -8.55 -0.15
CA ALA A 62 9.86 -7.96 -1.12
C ALA A 62 8.47 -8.62 -1.13
N ILE A 63 8.38 -9.94 -0.93
CA ILE A 63 7.08 -10.63 -0.88
C ILE A 63 6.27 -10.21 0.35
N TYR A 64 6.92 -10.06 1.52
CA TYR A 64 6.25 -9.64 2.75
C TYR A 64 5.69 -8.22 2.62
N VAL A 65 6.48 -7.32 2.04
CA VAL A 65 6.04 -5.97 1.70
C VAL A 65 4.82 -6.01 0.80
N PHE A 66 4.85 -6.85 -0.23
CA PHE A 66 3.75 -7.00 -1.18
C PHE A 66 2.46 -7.47 -0.48
N VAL A 67 2.54 -8.47 0.40
CA VAL A 67 1.40 -8.96 1.19
C VAL A 67 0.85 -7.87 2.11
N VAL A 68 1.71 -7.12 2.80
CA VAL A 68 1.30 -6.00 3.66
C VAL A 68 0.58 -4.93 2.83
N LEU A 69 1.08 -4.59 1.64
CA LEU A 69 0.42 -3.65 0.73
C LEU A 69 -0.97 -4.13 0.32
N ILE A 70 -1.16 -5.42 0.03
CA ILE A 70 -2.47 -5.99 -0.29
C ILE A 70 -3.44 -5.84 0.88
N PHE A 71 -3.00 -6.14 2.10
CA PHE A 71 -3.84 -5.95 3.30
C PHE A 71 -4.24 -4.48 3.50
N VAL A 72 -3.28 -3.56 3.34
CA VAL A 72 -3.54 -2.11 3.45
C VAL A 72 -4.53 -1.66 2.37
N TYR A 73 -4.38 -2.13 1.14
CA TYR A 73 -5.32 -1.88 0.05
C TYR A 73 -6.72 -2.40 0.40
N CYS A 74 -6.86 -3.67 0.79
CA CYS A 74 -8.15 -4.25 1.14
C CYS A 74 -8.82 -3.51 2.29
N TRP A 75 -8.06 -3.09 3.31
CA TRP A 75 -8.60 -2.31 4.43
C TRP A 75 -9.03 -0.91 4.01
N ALA A 76 -8.22 -0.23 3.19
CA ALA A 76 -8.52 1.10 2.70
C ALA A 76 -9.71 1.09 1.72
N MET A 77 -9.80 0.08 0.86
CA MET A 77 -10.92 -0.14 -0.05
C MET A 77 -12.21 -0.37 0.74
N ARG A 78 -12.19 -1.23 1.76
CA ARG A 78 -13.30 -1.41 2.71
C ARG A 78 -13.72 -0.10 3.37
N ARG A 79 -12.78 0.81 3.65
CA ARG A 79 -13.08 2.12 4.24
C ARG A 79 -13.76 3.06 3.25
N ILE A 80 -13.42 2.99 1.96
CA ILE A 80 -14.07 3.75 0.89
C ILE A 80 -15.46 3.20 0.60
N GLU A 81 -15.60 1.88 0.50
CA GLU A 81 -16.91 1.21 0.35
C GLU A 81 -17.84 1.55 1.51
N LYS A 82 -17.35 1.52 2.76
CA LYS A 82 -18.12 1.91 3.95
C LYS A 82 -18.52 3.38 3.95
N LYS A 83 -17.73 4.25 3.31
CA LYS A 83 -18.06 5.69 3.15
C LYS A 83 -19.08 5.95 2.06
N HIS A 84 -19.07 5.16 0.99
CA HIS A 84 -19.97 5.32 -0.14
C HIS A 84 -21.22 4.44 -0.07
N GLY A 85 -21.38 3.65 1.01
CA GLY A 85 -22.64 2.98 1.32
C GLY A 85 -23.04 1.89 0.31
N VAL A 86 -22.09 1.38 -0.48
CA VAL A 86 -22.32 0.19 -1.32
C VAL A 86 -22.39 -0.99 -0.36
N ARG A 87 -23.63 -1.31 0.03
CA ARG A 87 -23.97 -2.52 0.78
C ARG A 87 -23.46 -3.73 -0.02
N ALA A 88 -22.69 -4.58 0.66
CA ALA A 88 -22.60 -5.99 0.30
C ALA A 88 -23.99 -6.63 0.33
#